data_AF-A0A3A9KTF2-F1
#
_entry.id   AF-A0A3A9KTF2-F1
#
_cell.length_a   1.000
_cell.length_b   1.000
_cell.length_c   1.000
_cell.angle_alpha   90.00
_cell.angle_beta   90.00
_cell.angle_gamma   90.00
#
_symmetry.space_group_name_H-M   'P 1'
#
loop_
_entity.id
_entity.type
_entity.pdbx_description
1 polymer ?
#
loop_
_entity_poly.entity_id
_entity_poly.type
_entity_poly.pdbx_seq_one_letter_code
_entity_poly.pdbx_strand_id
1 'polypeptide(L)'
;MLATVYFLLKGMPYIYQGQEIGMANVLYPSITDYDDIASIDQYHSAITDGYSEDEALSFIHNRSRDNARTPMQWSEGEKSGFTNGKQWLKVNQNYFCKVREYVT
;
A
#
# COMPACT_ATOMS: atom_id res chain seq x y z
N MET A 1 13.01 11.31 8.44
CA MET A 1 14.32 11.36 7.73
C MET A 1 14.14 11.51 6.21
N LEU A 2 13.38 10.62 5.53
CA LEU A 2 13.26 10.65 4.06
C LEU A 2 12.63 11.94 3.51
N ALA A 3 11.55 12.44 4.14
CA ALA A 3 10.90 13.68 3.74
C ALA A 3 11.87 14.87 3.72
N THR A 4 12.65 15.05 4.79
CA THR A 4 13.64 16.13 4.91
C THR A 4 14.68 16.10 3.80
N VAL A 5 15.20 14.91 3.46
CA VAL A 5 16.19 14.77 2.38
C VAL A 5 15.57 15.11 1.02
N TYR A 6 14.35 14.66 0.73
CA TYR A 6 13.69 14.90 -0.55
C TYR A 6 13.26 16.38 -0.73
N PHE A 7 12.67 16.98 0.30
CA PHE A 7 12.09 18.33 0.24
C PHE A 7 13.12 19.46 0.19
N LEU A 8 14.32 19.25 0.76
CA LEU A 8 15.34 20.28 0.84
C LEU A 8 16.28 20.30 -0.38
N LEU A 9 16.05 19.44 -1.37
CA LEU A 9 16.74 19.51 -2.66
C LEU A 9 16.18 20.64 -3.52
N LYS A 10 17.02 21.21 -4.39
CA LYS A 10 16.58 22.21 -5.36
C LYS A 10 15.66 21.56 -6.40
N GLY A 11 14.39 21.93 -6.41
CA GLY A 11 13.42 21.43 -7.37
C GLY A 11 11.99 21.76 -6.99
N MET A 12 11.04 21.11 -7.64
CA MET A 12 9.62 21.14 -7.30
C MET A 12 9.26 19.83 -6.59
N PRO A 13 9.02 19.84 -5.27
CA PRO A 13 8.69 18.62 -4.54
C PRO A 13 7.24 18.20 -4.79
N TYR A 14 7.01 16.90 -4.87
CA TYR A 14 5.68 16.29 -4.98
C TYR A 14 5.42 15.38 -3.77
N ILE A 15 4.19 15.41 -3.25
CA ILE A 15 3.72 14.51 -2.20
C ILE A 15 2.70 13.57 -2.83
N TYR A 16 2.89 12.26 -2.64
CA TYR A 16 1.86 11.29 -2.96
C TYR A 16 0.90 11.12 -1.77
N GLN A 17 -0.38 10.84 -2.05
CA GLN A 17 -1.38 10.64 -1.00
C GLN A 17 -0.93 9.58 0.01
N GLY A 18 -0.95 9.90 1.29
CA GLY A 18 -0.54 8.99 2.35
C GLY A 18 0.95 9.04 2.70
N GLN A 19 1.78 9.66 1.87
CA GLN A 19 3.22 9.81 2.16
C GLN A 19 3.45 10.70 3.38
N GLU A 20 2.59 11.70 3.59
CA GLU A 20 2.66 12.64 4.71
C GLU A 20 2.35 12.01 6.06
N ILE A 21 1.52 10.95 6.08
CA ILE A 21 1.22 10.14 7.27
C ILE A 21 2.06 8.85 7.33
N GLY A 22 2.98 8.66 6.38
CA GLY A 22 3.87 7.49 6.34
C GLY A 22 3.17 6.17 6.06
N MET A 23 2.17 6.13 5.17
CA MET A 23 1.51 4.88 4.76
C MET A 23 2.55 3.86 4.28
N ALA A 24 2.42 2.62 4.78
CA ALA A 24 3.31 1.52 4.47
C ALA A 24 2.70 0.56 3.43
N ASN A 25 3.55 -0.30 2.89
CA ASN A 25 3.13 -1.39 2.01
C ASN A 25 2.11 -2.31 2.68
N VAL A 26 1.30 -2.98 1.86
CA VAL A 26 0.31 -3.93 2.32
C VAL A 26 0.81 -5.35 2.15
N LEU A 27 0.49 -6.19 3.12
CA LEU A 27 0.91 -7.59 3.17
C LEU A 27 -0.34 -8.47 3.12
N TYR A 28 -1.05 -8.47 1.99
CA TYR A 28 -2.22 -9.34 1.86
C TYR A 28 -1.81 -10.82 1.88
N PRO A 29 -2.62 -11.69 2.53
CA PRO A 29 -2.29 -13.11 2.66
C PRO A 29 -2.48 -13.90 1.35
N SER A 30 -3.18 -13.35 0.36
CA SER A 30 -3.50 -14.05 -0.89
C SER A 30 -3.32 -13.14 -2.09
N ILE A 31 -2.94 -13.72 -3.23
CA ILE A 31 -2.88 -13.03 -4.52
C ILE A 31 -4.25 -12.51 -4.97
N THR A 32 -5.34 -13.16 -4.53
CA THR A 32 -6.72 -12.77 -4.87
C THR A 32 -7.15 -11.43 -4.28
N ASP A 33 -6.39 -10.91 -3.32
CA ASP A 33 -6.65 -9.60 -2.69
C ASP A 33 -5.97 -8.44 -3.44
N TYR A 34 -5.14 -8.75 -4.44
CA TYR A 34 -4.54 -7.79 -5.34
C TYR A 34 -5.41 -7.62 -6.59
N ASP A 35 -5.37 -6.42 -7.18
CA ASP A 35 -6.10 -6.06 -8.40
C ASP A 35 -5.15 -5.75 -9.57
N ASP A 36 -3.86 -5.60 -9.30
CA ASP A 36 -2.86 -5.33 -10.33
C ASP A 36 -2.57 -6.57 -11.19
N ILE A 37 -2.99 -6.52 -12.46
CA ILE A 37 -2.75 -7.57 -13.47
C ILE A 37 -1.26 -7.94 -13.54
N ALA A 38 -0.37 -6.95 -13.50
CA ALA A 38 1.07 -7.22 -13.59
C ALA A 38 1.59 -8.00 -12.37
N SER A 39 1.06 -7.74 -11.18
CA SER A 39 1.38 -8.47 -9.96
C SER A 39 0.83 -9.90 -10.01
N ILE A 40 -0.39 -10.08 -10.54
CA ILE A 40 -1.00 -11.40 -10.73
C ILE A 40 -0.19 -12.24 -11.71
N ASP A 41 0.19 -11.66 -12.86
CA ASP A 41 1.03 -12.32 -13.85
C ASP A 41 2.42 -12.67 -13.30
N GLN A 42 3.02 -11.76 -12.52
CA GLN A 42 4.30 -12.00 -11.87
C GLN A 42 4.22 -13.14 -10.85
N TYR A 43 3.14 -13.21 -10.08
CA TYR A 43 2.89 -14.31 -9.14
C TYR A 43 2.84 -15.66 -9.89
N HIS A 44 2.02 -15.76 -10.94
CA HIS A 44 1.90 -17.00 -11.72
C HIS A 44 3.20 -17.38 -12.43
N SER A 45 3.96 -16.40 -12.91
CA SER A 45 5.29 -16.64 -13.50
C SER A 45 6.25 -17.22 -12.46
N ALA A 46 6.28 -16.68 -11.24
CA ALA A 46 7.12 -17.19 -10.16
C ALA A 46 6.73 -18.63 -9.76
N ILE A 47 5.44 -18.95 -9.70
CA ILE A 47 4.98 -20.33 -9.44
C ILE A 47 5.44 -21.27 -10.57
N THR A 48 5.37 -20.82 -11.82
CA THR A 48 5.82 -21.60 -12.99
C THR A 48 7.33 -21.84 -12.97
N ASP A 49 8.09 -20.87 -12.48
CA ASP A 49 9.55 -20.95 -12.32
C ASP A 49 9.98 -21.84 -11.13
N GLY A 50 9.03 -22.35 -10.34
CA GLY A 50 9.27 -23.30 -9.26
C GLY A 50 9.44 -22.69 -7.87
N TYR A 51 9.13 -21.40 -7.70
CA TYR A 51 9.09 -20.78 -6.37
C TYR A 51 7.88 -21.25 -5.57
N SER A 52 8.01 -21.26 -4.25
CA SER A 52 6.87 -21.51 -3.35
C SER A 52 5.87 -20.34 -3.38
N GLU A 53 4.63 -20.60 -2.99
CA GLU A 53 3.60 -19.55 -2.89
C GLU A 53 4.02 -18.43 -1.94
N ASP A 54 4.66 -18.76 -0.82
CA ASP A 54 5.15 -17.79 0.16
C ASP A 54 6.25 -16.89 -0.43
N GLU A 55 7.19 -17.47 -1.18
CA GLU A 55 8.24 -16.71 -1.86
C GLU A 55 7.65 -15.81 -2.95
N ALA A 56 6.75 -16.35 -3.76
CA ALA A 56 6.06 -15.60 -4.79
C ALA A 56 5.28 -14.42 -4.18
N LEU A 57 4.53 -14.63 -3.10
CA LEU A 57 3.84 -13.58 -2.36
C LEU A 57 4.81 -12.54 -1.79
N SER A 58 5.96 -12.97 -1.26
CA SER A 58 6.98 -12.03 -0.74
C SER A 58 7.50 -11.07 -1.83
N PHE A 59 7.61 -11.54 -3.08
CA PHE A 59 7.97 -10.67 -4.19
C PHE A 59 6.87 -9.65 -4.50
N ILE A 60 5.61 -10.07 -4.44
CA ILE A 60 4.44 -9.20 -4.64
C ILE A 60 4.36 -8.16 -3.51
N HIS A 61 4.54 -8.54 -2.26
CA HIS A 61 4.55 -7.63 -1.11
C HIS A 61 5.55 -6.48 -1.27
N ASN A 62 6.71 -6.78 -1.86
CA ASN A 62 7.78 -5.80 -2.06
C ASN A 62 7.62 -4.94 -3.33
N ARG A 63 6.96 -5.46 -4.37
CA ARG A 63 7.00 -4.85 -5.72
C ARG A 63 5.66 -4.45 -6.31
N SER A 64 4.56 -4.92 -5.74
CA SER A 64 3.22 -4.66 -6.26
C SER A 64 2.90 -3.17 -6.27
N ARG A 65 2.29 -2.70 -7.36
CA ARG A 65 1.83 -1.31 -7.48
C ARG A 65 0.64 -1.02 -6.57
N ASP A 66 -0.10 -2.06 -6.19
CA ASP A 66 -1.26 -1.91 -5.30
C ASP A 66 -0.86 -1.47 -3.88
N ASN A 67 0.41 -1.62 -3.49
CA ASN A 67 0.95 -1.04 -2.27
C ASN A 67 0.72 0.47 -2.18
N ALA A 68 0.79 1.18 -3.31
CA ALA A 68 0.54 2.63 -3.35
C ALA A 68 -0.95 2.97 -3.60
N ARG A 69 -1.80 1.99 -3.93
CA ARG A 69 -3.18 2.23 -4.35
C ARG A 69 -4.21 1.90 -3.27
N THR A 70 -3.77 1.40 -2.11
CA THR A 70 -4.66 1.15 -0.98
C THR A 70 -5.44 2.42 -0.62
N PRO A 71 -6.70 2.30 -0.20
CA PRO A 71 -7.51 3.44 0.19
C PRO A 71 -6.82 4.35 1.22
N MET A 72 -6.99 5.67 1.06
CA MET A 72 -6.41 6.67 1.97
C MET A 72 -6.97 6.53 3.40
N GLN A 73 -6.09 6.67 4.39
CA GLN A 73 -6.40 6.43 5.80
C GLN A 73 -6.75 7.72 6.56
N TRP A 74 -8.03 8.11 6.53
CA TRP A 74 -8.50 9.36 7.14
C TRP A 74 -8.66 9.29 8.66
N SER A 75 -9.18 8.17 9.19
CA SER A 75 -9.56 8.05 10.61
C SER A 75 -9.43 6.61 11.13
N GLU A 76 -9.69 6.42 12.43
CA GLU A 76 -9.74 5.10 13.08
C GLU A 76 -11.06 4.34 12.85
N GLY A 77 -12.03 4.97 12.17
CA GLY A 77 -13.33 4.36 11.91
C GLY A 77 -13.26 3.20 10.91
N GLU A 78 -14.42 2.58 10.65
CA GLU A 78 -14.56 1.53 9.65
C GLU A 78 -13.93 1.96 8.31
N LYS A 79 -13.20 1.06 7.65
CA LYS A 79 -12.56 1.32 6.34
C LYS A 79 -11.64 2.55 6.36
N SER A 80 -11.07 2.86 7.52
CA SER A 80 -10.27 4.05 7.82
C SER A 80 -10.96 5.37 7.45
N GLY A 81 -12.29 5.40 7.43
CA GLY A 81 -13.08 6.56 7.01
C GLY A 81 -13.04 6.86 5.51
N PHE A 82 -12.57 5.93 4.67
CA PHE A 82 -12.48 6.14 3.22
C PHE A 82 -13.84 6.12 2.52
N THR A 83 -14.73 5.20 2.91
CA THR A 83 -16.06 5.07 2.30
C THR A 83 -17.00 4.29 3.21
N ASN A 84 -18.31 4.57 3.10
CA ASN A 84 -19.36 3.76 3.70
C ASN A 84 -19.75 2.56 2.81
N GLY A 85 -19.35 2.58 1.53
CA GLY A 85 -19.68 1.55 0.54
C GLY A 85 -18.71 0.36 0.51
N LYS A 86 -18.73 -0.37 -0.61
CA LYS A 86 -17.76 -1.44 -0.91
C LYS A 86 -16.47 -0.82 -1.45
N GLN A 87 -15.34 -1.20 -0.88
CA GLN A 87 -14.03 -0.78 -1.37
C GLN A 87 -13.58 -1.67 -2.53
N TRP A 88 -12.84 -1.08 -3.46
CA TRP A 88 -12.26 -1.80 -4.59
C TRP A 88 -11.00 -2.58 -4.17
N LEU A 89 -10.19 -2.01 -3.27
CA LEU A 89 -9.10 -2.68 -2.56
C LEU A 89 -9.31 -2.61 -1.05
N LYS A 90 -8.81 -3.60 -0.32
CA LYS A 90 -8.82 -3.60 1.15
C LYS A 90 -7.98 -2.45 1.69
N VAL A 91 -8.26 -2.02 2.92
CA VAL A 91 -7.40 -1.04 3.60
C VAL A 91 -6.24 -1.76 4.26
N ASN A 92 -5.09 -1.09 4.34
CA ASN A 92 -3.99 -1.55 5.16
C ASN A 92 -4.42 -1.57 6.64
N GLN A 93 -4.15 -2.67 7.34
CA GLN A 93 -4.57 -2.88 8.73
C GLN A 93 -3.62 -2.23 9.75
N ASN A 94 -2.73 -1.33 9.30
CA ASN A 94 -1.79 -0.64 10.18
C ASN A 94 -2.52 0.35 11.10
N TYR A 95 -2.16 0.35 12.38
CA TYR A 95 -2.87 1.13 13.39
C TYR A 95 -2.42 2.60 13.46
N PHE A 96 -1.22 2.92 12.97
CA PHE A 96 -0.44 4.11 13.36
C PHE A 96 -0.34 5.22 12.29
N CYS A 97 -0.91 5.04 11.10
CA CYS A 97 -0.82 6.01 10.00
C CYS A 97 -2.20 6.58 9.65
N LYS A 98 -2.73 7.51 10.43
CA LYS A 98 -4.07 8.09 10.21
C LYS A 98 -4.04 9.61 10.30
N VAL A 99 -4.73 10.31 9.40
CA VAL A 99 -4.73 11.78 9.34
C VAL A 99 -5.26 12.42 10.64
N ARG A 100 -6.40 11.93 11.14
CA ARG A 100 -7.08 12.53 12.31
C ARG A 100 -6.29 12.43 13.62
N GLU A 101 -5.29 11.56 13.69
CA GLU A 101 -4.44 11.38 14.87
C GLU A 101 -3.42 12.53 15.06
N TYR A 102 -3.13 13.29 13.99
CA TYR A 102 -2.14 14.38 13.99
C TYR A 102 -2.76 15.79 13.98
N VAL A 103 -4.09 15.91 14.06
CA VAL A 103 -4.82 17.19 14.04
C VAL A 103 -5.60 17.35 15.35
N THR A 104 -4.88 17.66 16.42
CA THR A 104 -5.40 18.11 17.73
C THR A 104 -4.50 19.16 18.32
#